data_AF-A0A1F4WGK2-F1
#
_entry.id   AF-A0A1F4WGK2-F1
#
_cell.length_a   1.000
_cell.length_b   1.000
_cell.length_c   1.000
_cell.angle_alpha   90.00
_cell.angle_beta   90.00
_cell.angle_gamma   90.00
#
_symmetry.space_group_name_H-M   'P 1'
#
loop_
_entity.id
_entity.type
_entity.pdbx_description
1 polymer ?
#
loop_
_entity_poly.entity_id
_entity_poly.type
_entity_poly.pdbx_seq_one_letter_code
_entity_poly.pdbx_strand_id
1 'polypeptide(L)'
;MKKLLLHKNNPIPFLVLLLIAATSFLLYKSWQDKFTAPRKEAPTVQFRIGKDTTLTAVIGDLHYYGFIRDEKAFKYALEHAQDPTTGLEGALKINNNTVDTQAIYKISQTMNAWQLAEVLLNKGTFSDCSHGCPESIFDPELLPGGNLAPTLQDRYEWVKTYEDCVKAIGHDGGQLSSEQYYQRTGIRKCVSPDSREFTEGKEGWVKAVGG
;
A
#
# COMPACT_ATOMS: atom_id res chain seq x y z
N MET A 1 76.43 19.52 20.16
CA MET A 1 75.56 18.48 19.53
C MET A 1 74.12 18.74 19.94
N LYS A 2 73.25 19.17 19.01
CA LYS A 2 71.81 19.34 19.27
C LYS A 2 71.14 17.96 19.16
N LYS A 3 70.63 17.43 20.28
CA LYS A 3 69.76 16.24 20.29
C LYS A 3 68.40 16.66 19.73
N LEU A 4 68.07 16.23 18.51
CA LEU A 4 66.70 16.30 18.00
C LEU A 4 65.82 15.41 18.88
N LEU A 5 64.93 16.02 19.66
CA LEU A 5 63.83 15.32 20.32
C LEU A 5 62.81 14.92 19.26
N LEU A 6 62.89 13.69 18.77
CA LEU A 6 61.81 13.07 18.01
C LEU A 6 60.62 12.89 18.95
N HIS A 7 59.59 13.72 18.75
CA HIS A 7 58.29 13.54 19.38
C HIS A 7 57.74 12.16 18.96
N LYS A 8 57.64 11.23 19.90
CA LYS A 8 57.02 9.93 19.66
C LYS A 8 55.52 10.15 19.48
N ASN A 9 55.06 10.27 18.23
CA ASN A 9 53.64 10.39 17.92
C ASN A 9 52.92 9.16 18.48
N ASN A 10 52.12 9.37 19.52
CA ASN A 10 51.24 8.33 20.04
C ASN A 10 50.03 8.25 19.09
N PRO A 11 49.85 7.16 18.32
CA PRO A 11 48.77 7.06 17.34
C PRO A 11 47.41 6.77 18.00
N ILE A 12 47.38 6.46 19.30
CA ILE A 12 46.18 6.11 20.07
C ILE A 12 45.05 7.18 19.95
N PRO A 13 45.28 8.48 20.19
CA PRO A 13 44.24 9.50 20.04
C PRO A 13 43.67 9.56 18.62
N PHE A 14 44.50 9.35 17.60
CA PHE A 14 44.07 9.33 16.20
C PHE A 14 43.19 8.11 15.89
N LEU A 15 43.55 6.94 16.41
CA LEU A 15 42.77 5.71 16.26
C LEU A 15 41.40 5.80 16.96
N VAL A 16 41.35 6.39 18.16
CA VAL A 16 40.08 6.62 18.88
C VAL A 16 39.17 7.56 18.09
N LEU A 17 39.73 8.63 17.52
CA LEU A 17 38.96 9.60 16.74
C LEU A 17 38.40 8.98 15.45
N LEU A 18 39.18 8.10 14.78
CA LEU A 18 38.69 7.32 13.63
C LEU A 18 37.56 6.36 14.02
N LEU A 19 37.64 5.69 15.17
CA LEU A 19 36.57 4.80 15.64
C LEU A 19 35.27 5.57 15.95
N ILE A 20 35.37 6.73 16.59
CA ILE A 20 34.22 7.61 16.85
C ILE A 20 33.62 8.10 15.54
N ALA A 21 34.44 8.51 14.58
CA ALA A 21 33.96 8.95 13.27
C ALA A 21 33.26 7.81 12.50
N ALA A 22 33.84 6.61 12.49
CA ALA A 22 33.26 5.45 11.83
C ALA A 22 31.92 5.03 12.46
N THR A 23 31.84 4.96 13.78
CA THR A 23 30.59 4.62 14.50
C THR A 23 29.51 5.68 14.25
N SER A 24 29.85 6.97 14.32
CA SER A 24 28.92 8.06 14.02
C SER A 24 28.40 7.98 12.59
N PHE A 25 29.28 7.69 11.63
CA PHE A 25 28.90 7.51 10.22
C PHE A 25 27.96 6.32 10.01
N LEU A 26 28.22 5.18 10.66
CA LEU A 26 27.34 4.01 10.58
C LEU A 26 25.95 4.27 11.17
N LEU A 27 25.89 4.97 12.31
CA LEU A 27 24.62 5.38 12.92
C LEU A 27 23.86 6.35 12.02
N TYR A 28 24.55 7.34 11.45
CA TYR A 28 23.95 8.29 10.51
C TYR A 28 23.38 7.58 9.28
N LYS A 29 24.15 6.66 8.69
CA LYS A 29 23.68 5.88 7.54
C LYS A 29 22.46 5.02 7.89
N SER A 30 22.51 4.30 9.01
CA SER A 30 21.37 3.50 9.47
C SER A 30 20.13 4.35 9.72
N TRP A 31 20.29 5.58 10.21
CA TRP A 31 19.18 6.51 10.38
C TRP A 31 18.62 6.99 9.05
N GLN A 32 19.48 7.37 8.09
CA GLN A 32 19.07 7.78 6.74
C GLN A 32 18.34 6.66 5.98
N ASP A 33 18.78 5.41 6.14
CA ASP A 33 18.16 4.26 5.50
C ASP A 33 16.67 4.11 5.85
N LYS A 34 16.23 4.62 7.02
CA LYS A 34 14.82 4.62 7.42
C LYS A 34 13.93 5.52 6.56
N PHE A 35 14.51 6.56 5.96
CA PHE A 35 13.79 7.51 5.11
C PHE A 35 13.78 7.09 3.64
N THR A 36 14.57 6.09 3.25
CA THR A 36 14.63 5.62 1.86
C THR A 36 13.36 4.87 1.43
N ALA A 37 13.15 4.80 0.11
CA ALA A 37 12.05 4.05 -0.46
C ALA A 37 12.14 2.55 -0.11
N PRO A 38 11.04 1.90 0.31
CA PRO A 38 11.02 0.47 0.59
C PRO A 38 11.33 -0.41 -0.63
N ARG A 39 10.93 0.02 -1.83
CA ARG A 39 11.08 -0.75 -3.08
C ARG A 39 11.72 0.09 -4.19
N LYS A 40 12.39 -0.58 -5.13
CA LYS A 40 12.92 0.05 -6.35
C LYS A 40 11.84 0.19 -7.43
N GLU A 41 10.92 -0.77 -7.47
CA GLU A 41 9.83 -0.85 -8.42
C GLU A 41 8.55 -1.23 -7.67
N ALA A 42 7.48 -0.49 -7.91
CA ALA A 42 6.15 -0.74 -7.39
C ALA A 42 5.15 0.06 -8.22
N PRO A 43 3.90 -0.40 -8.38
CA PRO A 43 2.86 0.38 -9.02
C PRO A 43 2.54 1.64 -8.19
N THR A 44 1.85 2.58 -8.83
CA THR A 44 1.14 3.63 -8.10
C THR A 44 -0.24 3.10 -7.73
N VAL A 45 -0.64 3.30 -6.48
CA VAL A 45 -1.95 2.93 -5.96
C VAL A 45 -2.65 4.15 -5.40
N GLN A 46 -3.97 4.06 -5.27
CA GLN A 46 -4.76 5.02 -4.51
C GLN A 46 -4.78 4.61 -3.04
N PHE A 47 -4.53 5.55 -2.16
CA PHE A 47 -4.65 5.41 -0.71
C PHE A 47 -5.71 6.38 -0.21
N ARG A 48 -6.73 5.86 0.48
CA ARG A 48 -7.89 6.63 0.95
C ARG A 48 -7.79 6.83 2.46
N ILE A 49 -7.92 8.08 2.89
CA ILE A 49 -8.03 8.44 4.30
C ILE A 49 -9.49 8.80 4.58
N GLY A 50 -10.15 8.03 5.45
CA GLY A 50 -11.54 8.26 5.83
C GLY A 50 -11.68 9.41 6.82
N LYS A 51 -12.93 9.85 7.07
CA LYS A 51 -13.25 10.95 7.99
C LYS A 51 -12.78 10.67 9.43
N ASP A 52 -12.99 9.44 9.89
CA ASP A 52 -12.72 9.04 11.27
C ASP A 52 -11.32 8.39 11.44
N THR A 53 -10.50 8.42 10.39
CA THR A 53 -9.15 7.86 10.43
C THR A 53 -8.24 8.75 11.27
N THR A 54 -7.41 8.16 12.14
CA THR A 54 -6.43 8.92 12.93
C THR A 54 -5.06 8.95 12.26
N LEU A 55 -4.23 9.94 12.61
CA LEU A 55 -2.86 10.02 12.11
C LEU A 55 -2.03 8.77 12.44
N THR A 56 -2.23 8.19 13.63
CA THR A 56 -1.58 6.94 14.02
C THR A 56 -2.02 5.78 13.13
N ALA A 57 -3.30 5.69 12.78
CA ALA A 57 -3.80 4.67 11.85
C ALA A 57 -3.18 4.85 10.46
N VAL A 58 -3.14 6.07 9.91
CA VAL A 58 -2.49 6.36 8.63
C VAL A 58 -1.03 5.88 8.61
N ILE A 59 -0.26 6.24 9.63
CA ILE A 59 1.16 5.85 9.73
C ILE A 59 1.29 4.33 9.88
N GLY A 60 0.44 3.72 10.71
CA GLY A 60 0.41 2.28 10.93
C GLY A 60 0.08 1.50 9.66
N ASP A 61 -0.94 1.92 8.90
CA ASP A 61 -1.33 1.30 7.64
C ASP A 61 -0.20 1.41 6.60
N LEU A 62 0.39 2.59 6.45
CA LEU A 62 1.51 2.78 5.53
C LEU A 62 2.71 1.91 5.91
N HIS A 63 2.95 1.66 7.19
CA HIS A 63 4.00 0.75 7.64
C HIS A 63 3.62 -0.72 7.40
N TYR A 64 2.40 -1.11 7.75
CA TYR A 64 1.88 -2.48 7.59
C TYR A 64 1.86 -2.93 6.13
N TYR A 65 1.48 -2.04 5.21
CA TYR A 65 1.51 -2.28 3.77
C TYR A 65 2.85 -1.92 3.11
N GLY A 66 3.87 -1.57 3.89
CA GLY A 66 5.25 -1.44 3.40
C GLY A 66 5.51 -0.23 2.50
N PHE A 67 4.77 0.87 2.66
CA PHE A 67 5.06 2.17 2.04
C PHE A 67 6.12 2.95 2.81
N ILE A 68 6.31 2.65 4.09
CA ILE A 68 7.36 3.23 4.93
C ILE A 68 8.13 2.14 5.67
N ARG A 69 9.39 2.44 6.00
CA ARG A 69 10.28 1.48 6.69
C ARG A 69 10.28 1.64 8.21
N ASP A 70 9.90 2.81 8.71
CA ASP A 70 9.91 3.15 10.14
C ASP A 70 8.87 4.25 10.40
N GLU A 71 7.95 3.98 11.32
CA GLU A 71 6.85 4.90 11.67
C GLU A 71 7.34 6.22 12.26
N LYS A 72 8.40 6.19 13.07
CA LYS A 72 8.93 7.41 13.73
C LYS A 72 9.67 8.29 12.71
N ALA A 73 10.44 7.68 11.82
CA ALA A 73 11.09 8.39 10.73
C ALA A 73 10.05 9.04 9.80
N PHE A 74 8.97 8.33 9.45
CA PHE A 74 7.93 8.91 8.62
C PHE A 74 7.15 10.02 9.32
N LYS A 75 6.82 9.84 10.61
CA LYS A 75 6.23 10.92 11.42
C LYS A 75 7.13 12.16 11.42
N TYR A 76 8.43 11.98 11.60
CA TYR A 76 9.39 13.08 11.52
C TYR A 76 9.37 13.76 10.15
N ALA A 77 9.26 12.99 9.07
CA ALA A 77 9.14 13.54 7.72
C ALA A 77 7.86 14.39 7.56
N LEU A 78 6.71 13.92 8.06
CA LEU A 78 5.46 14.68 8.05
C LEU A 78 5.53 15.97 8.86
N GLU A 79 6.26 15.99 9.98
CA GLU A 79 6.43 17.18 10.83
C GLU A 79 7.31 18.28 10.20
N HIS A 80 8.21 17.89 9.30
CA HIS A 80 9.29 18.77 8.78
C HIS A 80 9.24 19.00 7.27
N ALA A 81 8.43 18.23 6.54
CA ALA A 81 8.17 18.51 5.13
C ALA A 81 7.38 19.83 4.98
N GLN A 82 7.51 20.47 3.83
CA GLN A 82 6.82 21.72 3.55
C GLN A 82 5.33 21.45 3.31
N ASP A 83 4.48 22.11 4.08
CA ASP A 83 3.04 22.20 3.90
C ASP A 83 2.65 23.68 3.72
N PRO A 84 2.31 24.13 2.50
CA PRO A 84 1.78 25.47 2.25
C PRO A 84 0.27 25.54 2.47
N THR A 85 -0.40 24.44 2.80
CA THR A 85 -1.86 24.35 2.92
C THR A 85 -2.30 24.52 4.38
N THR A 86 -3.57 24.84 4.60
CA THR A 86 -4.15 24.97 5.95
C THR A 86 -5.00 23.75 6.32
N GLY A 87 -5.01 22.72 5.47
CA GLY A 87 -5.88 21.56 5.57
C GLY A 87 -7.37 21.88 5.37
N LEU A 88 -8.13 20.88 4.97
CA LEU A 88 -9.60 20.93 4.94
C LEU A 88 -10.19 20.71 6.33
N GLU A 89 -11.50 20.93 6.46
CA GLU A 89 -12.21 20.60 7.69
C GLU A 89 -12.05 19.11 8.02
N GLY A 90 -11.67 18.81 9.27
CA GLY A 90 -11.39 17.45 9.72
C GLY A 90 -9.96 16.96 9.44
N ALA A 91 -9.11 17.74 8.77
CA ALA A 91 -7.72 17.37 8.51
C ALA A 91 -6.96 17.01 9.79
N LEU A 92 -6.10 16.00 9.65
CA LEU A 92 -5.24 15.50 10.72
C LEU A 92 -4.08 16.45 10.92
N LYS A 93 -3.97 17.01 12.12
CA LYS A 93 -2.89 17.93 12.48
C LYS A 93 -1.62 17.19 12.87
N ILE A 94 -0.50 17.64 12.35
CA ILE A 94 0.85 17.18 12.71
C ILE A 94 1.78 18.39 12.81
N ASN A 95 1.99 18.86 14.04
CA ASN A 95 2.67 20.13 14.31
C ASN A 95 1.99 21.30 13.56
N ASN A 96 2.72 21.96 12.64
CA ASN A 96 2.18 23.05 11.82
C ASN A 96 1.57 22.56 10.49
N ASN A 97 1.66 21.26 10.22
CA ASN A 97 1.24 20.65 8.96
C ASN A 97 -0.08 19.89 9.13
N THR A 98 -0.72 19.57 8.01
CA THR A 98 -2.04 18.95 7.94
C THR A 98 -2.10 17.85 6.87
N VAL A 99 -2.80 16.76 7.18
CA VAL A 99 -3.13 15.69 6.21
C VAL A 99 -4.64 15.63 6.10
N ASP A 100 -5.18 15.90 4.92
CA ASP A 100 -6.62 15.88 4.69
C ASP A 100 -7.23 14.49 4.93
N THR A 101 -8.33 14.46 5.67
CA THR A 101 -9.25 13.33 5.71
C THR A 101 -10.28 13.43 4.61
N GLN A 102 -11.01 12.35 4.33
CA GLN A 102 -11.93 12.28 3.19
C GLN A 102 -11.21 12.61 1.88
N ALA A 103 -10.01 12.06 1.73
CA ALA A 103 -9.13 12.34 0.62
C ALA A 103 -8.53 11.06 0.05
N ILE A 104 -8.25 11.09 -1.25
CA ILE A 104 -7.50 10.05 -1.96
C ILE A 104 -6.13 10.62 -2.35
N TYR A 105 -5.11 9.79 -2.13
CA TYR A 105 -3.72 10.07 -2.43
C TYR A 105 -3.19 9.04 -3.42
N LYS A 106 -2.39 9.48 -4.40
CA LYS A 106 -1.68 8.57 -5.31
C LYS A 106 -0.27 8.36 -4.78
N ILE A 107 0.02 7.15 -4.30
CA ILE A 107 1.27 6.83 -3.64
C ILE A 107 1.92 5.58 -4.24
N SER A 108 3.21 5.40 -4.01
CA SER A 108 3.95 4.21 -4.45
C SER A 108 5.03 3.85 -3.43
N GLN A 109 5.34 2.55 -3.30
CA GLN A 109 6.44 2.08 -2.43
C GLN A 109 7.84 2.42 -2.98
N THR A 110 7.92 3.06 -4.16
CA THR A 110 9.14 3.69 -4.68
C THR A 110 9.37 5.10 -4.15
N MET A 111 8.39 5.68 -3.47
CA MET A 111 8.54 6.97 -2.80
C MET A 111 9.32 6.79 -1.51
N ASN A 112 10.30 7.66 -1.30
CA ASN A 112 10.96 7.77 0.00
C ASN A 112 10.03 8.49 1.00
N ALA A 113 10.38 8.47 2.29
CA ALA A 113 9.55 9.02 3.35
C ALA A 113 9.21 10.52 3.15
N TRP A 114 10.13 11.30 2.60
CA TRP A 114 9.93 12.73 2.33
C TRP A 114 8.98 12.96 1.16
N GLN A 115 9.12 12.20 0.08
CA GLN A 115 8.23 12.26 -1.08
C GLN A 115 6.82 11.83 -0.71
N LEU A 116 6.70 10.77 0.09
CA LEU A 116 5.40 10.30 0.56
C LEU A 116 4.75 11.33 1.50
N ALA A 117 5.52 11.96 2.40
CA ALA A 117 5.03 13.04 3.24
C ALA A 117 4.55 14.24 2.39
N GLU A 118 5.31 14.65 1.39
CA GLU A 118 4.90 15.71 0.46
C GLU A 118 3.58 15.39 -0.25
N VAL A 119 3.36 14.13 -0.64
CA VAL A 119 2.08 13.71 -1.23
C VAL A 119 0.93 13.83 -0.23
N LEU A 120 1.10 13.32 0.99
CA LEU A 120 0.04 13.34 2.00
C LEU A 120 -0.34 14.75 2.46
N LEU A 121 0.64 15.65 2.51
CA LEU A 121 0.42 17.04 2.92
C LEU A 121 -0.21 17.88 1.81
N ASN A 122 0.13 17.62 0.54
CA ASN A 122 -0.10 18.60 -0.52
C ASN A 122 -0.96 18.10 -1.71
N LYS A 123 -1.21 16.80 -1.82
CA LYS A 123 -1.77 16.19 -3.06
C LYS A 123 -3.02 15.36 -2.83
N GLY A 124 -3.70 15.58 -1.71
CA GLY A 124 -5.00 14.98 -1.43
C GLY A 124 -6.05 15.47 -2.43
N THR A 125 -6.84 14.54 -2.97
CA THR A 125 -8.05 14.88 -3.73
C THR A 125 -9.26 14.51 -2.91
N PHE A 126 -10.15 15.46 -2.67
CA PHE A 126 -11.38 15.23 -1.91
C PHE A 126 -12.17 14.02 -2.47
N SER A 127 -12.63 13.18 -1.57
CA SER A 127 -13.37 11.96 -1.84
C SER A 127 -14.58 11.93 -0.91
N ASP A 128 -15.75 12.22 -1.49
CA ASP A 128 -17.01 12.14 -0.77
C ASP A 128 -17.37 10.67 -0.54
N CYS A 129 -17.60 10.31 0.72
CA CYS A 129 -18.10 9.00 1.13
C CYS A 129 -19.50 9.07 1.73
N SER A 130 -20.26 10.12 1.45
CA SER A 130 -21.67 10.29 1.87
C SER A 130 -22.56 9.11 1.47
N HIS A 131 -22.21 8.37 0.41
CA HIS A 131 -22.90 7.19 -0.07
C HIS A 131 -22.14 5.86 0.17
N GLY A 132 -21.18 5.88 1.11
CA GLY A 132 -20.31 4.76 1.44
C GLY A 132 -18.93 4.87 0.78
N CYS A 133 -17.87 4.65 1.56
CA CYS A 133 -16.54 4.41 0.99
C CYS A 133 -16.43 2.94 0.53
N PRO A 134 -15.56 2.63 -0.44
CA PRO A 134 -15.06 1.26 -0.61
C PRO A 134 -14.53 0.72 0.72
N GLU A 135 -14.70 -0.58 0.97
CA GLU A 135 -14.21 -1.24 2.19
C GLU A 135 -12.68 -1.22 2.28
N SER A 136 -12.00 -1.32 1.12
CA SER A 136 -10.55 -1.21 1.05
C SER A 136 -10.08 0.25 1.06
N ILE A 137 -9.06 0.53 1.88
CA ILE A 137 -8.36 1.81 1.90
C ILE A 137 -7.34 1.95 0.74
N PHE A 138 -7.03 0.86 0.04
CA PHE A 138 -6.17 0.85 -1.15
C PHE A 138 -6.93 0.43 -2.40
N ASP A 139 -6.61 1.07 -3.53
CA ASP A 139 -7.09 0.66 -4.85
C ASP A 139 -5.94 0.70 -5.88
N PRO A 140 -5.53 -0.45 -6.45
CA PRO A 140 -6.00 -1.81 -6.16
C PRO A 140 -5.71 -2.26 -4.72
N GLU A 141 -6.44 -3.27 -4.24
CA GLU A 141 -6.25 -3.86 -2.91
C GLU A 141 -4.83 -4.44 -2.75
N LEU A 142 -4.29 -4.33 -1.53
CA LEU A 142 -2.96 -4.78 -1.18
C LEU A 142 -2.98 -5.86 -0.09
N LEU A 143 -2.04 -6.79 -0.17
CA LEU A 143 -1.69 -7.71 0.90
C LEU A 143 -0.71 -7.04 1.88
N PRO A 144 -0.60 -7.55 3.13
CA PRO A 144 0.42 -7.10 4.07
C PRO A 144 1.82 -7.09 3.44
N GLY A 145 2.59 -6.04 3.67
CA GLY A 145 3.88 -5.78 2.99
C GLY A 145 3.77 -5.15 1.60
N GLY A 146 2.56 -4.96 1.06
CA GLY A 146 2.26 -4.10 -0.11
C GLY A 146 2.30 -4.78 -1.46
N ASN A 147 2.19 -6.11 -1.51
CA ASN A 147 1.96 -6.79 -2.79
C ASN A 147 0.52 -6.61 -3.23
N LEU A 148 0.27 -6.52 -4.54
CA LEU A 148 -1.09 -6.50 -5.07
C LEU A 148 -1.85 -7.77 -4.63
N ALA A 149 -3.06 -7.58 -4.11
CA ALA A 149 -3.95 -8.71 -3.87
C ALA A 149 -4.36 -9.34 -5.21
N PRO A 150 -4.53 -10.68 -5.27
CA PRO A 150 -5.01 -11.34 -6.48
C PRO A 150 -6.39 -10.79 -6.88
N THR A 151 -6.54 -10.46 -8.17
CA THR A 151 -7.83 -10.05 -8.70
C THR A 151 -8.84 -11.21 -8.63
N LEU A 152 -10.14 -10.91 -8.73
CA LEU A 152 -11.16 -11.96 -8.85
C LEU A 152 -10.82 -12.95 -9.97
N GLN A 153 -10.34 -12.43 -11.11
CA GLN A 153 -9.96 -13.26 -12.25
C GLN A 153 -8.79 -14.21 -11.91
N ASP A 154 -7.77 -13.73 -11.18
CA ASP A 154 -6.64 -14.56 -10.75
C ASP A 154 -7.10 -15.66 -9.78
N ARG A 155 -7.96 -15.30 -8.81
CA ARG A 155 -8.49 -16.25 -7.81
C ARG A 155 -9.29 -17.38 -8.44
N TYR A 156 -9.99 -17.09 -9.53
CA TYR A 156 -10.85 -18.05 -10.22
C TYR A 156 -10.21 -18.62 -11.50
N GLU A 157 -8.91 -18.41 -11.74
CA GLU A 157 -8.23 -18.93 -12.93
C GLU A 157 -8.38 -20.46 -13.08
N TRP A 158 -8.44 -21.18 -11.96
CA TRP A 158 -8.63 -22.64 -11.93
C TRP A 158 -9.99 -23.10 -12.44
N VAL A 159 -11.00 -22.22 -12.50
CA VAL A 159 -12.35 -22.57 -12.97
C VAL A 159 -12.32 -22.70 -14.49
N LYS A 160 -12.37 -23.95 -14.99
CA LYS A 160 -12.33 -24.23 -16.43
C LYS A 160 -13.62 -24.87 -16.95
N THR A 161 -14.41 -25.52 -16.09
CA THR A 161 -15.65 -26.20 -16.48
C THR A 161 -16.87 -25.72 -15.69
N TYR A 162 -18.05 -26.20 -16.11
CA TYR A 162 -19.29 -25.98 -15.36
C TYR A 162 -19.20 -26.54 -13.92
N GLU A 163 -18.63 -27.73 -13.74
CA GLU A 163 -18.49 -28.37 -12.43
C GLU A 163 -17.55 -27.59 -11.51
N ASP A 164 -16.48 -27.01 -12.08
CA ASP A 164 -15.60 -26.10 -11.34
C ASP A 164 -16.35 -24.83 -10.94
N CYS A 165 -17.16 -24.28 -11.83
CA CYS A 165 -17.95 -23.09 -11.56
C CYS A 165 -18.94 -23.33 -10.41
N VAL A 166 -19.63 -24.48 -10.40
CA VAL A 166 -20.54 -24.86 -9.31
C VAL A 166 -19.80 -24.89 -7.96
N LYS A 167 -18.57 -25.41 -7.93
CA LYS A 167 -17.72 -25.42 -6.73
C LYS A 167 -17.21 -24.04 -6.32
N ALA A 168 -17.09 -23.12 -7.28
CA ALA A 168 -16.58 -21.78 -7.08
C ALA A 168 -17.61 -20.82 -6.46
N ILE A 169 -18.90 -21.17 -6.47
CA ILE A 169 -19.97 -20.37 -5.89
C ILE A 169 -19.78 -20.27 -4.38
N GLY A 170 -19.83 -19.05 -3.85
CA GLY A 170 -19.63 -18.82 -2.42
C GLY A 170 -19.68 -17.35 -2.04
N HIS A 171 -18.81 -16.96 -1.11
CA HIS A 171 -18.75 -15.60 -0.56
C HIS A 171 -18.54 -14.52 -1.63
N ASP A 172 -17.69 -14.78 -2.62
CA ASP A 172 -17.38 -13.82 -3.70
C ASP A 172 -18.48 -13.79 -4.79
N GLY A 173 -19.56 -14.55 -4.61
CA GLY A 173 -20.73 -14.58 -5.49
C GLY A 173 -20.80 -15.83 -6.36
N GLY A 174 -21.26 -15.64 -7.59
CA GLY A 174 -21.60 -16.70 -8.54
C GLY A 174 -23.06 -17.16 -8.43
N GLN A 175 -23.57 -17.75 -9.50
CA GLN A 175 -24.99 -18.09 -9.63
C GLN A 175 -25.22 -19.32 -10.52
N LEU A 176 -26.19 -20.15 -10.14
CA LEU A 176 -26.72 -21.20 -10.99
C LEU A 176 -28.02 -20.75 -11.68
N SER A 177 -28.23 -21.21 -12.92
CA SER A 177 -29.53 -21.13 -13.57
C SER A 177 -30.59 -21.81 -12.72
N SER A 178 -31.78 -21.24 -12.66
CA SER A 178 -32.89 -21.79 -11.88
C SER A 178 -33.37 -23.14 -12.42
N GLU A 179 -34.00 -23.95 -11.57
CA GLU A 179 -34.60 -25.22 -12.00
C GLU A 179 -35.71 -25.00 -13.03
N GLN A 180 -36.46 -23.90 -12.92
CA GLN A 180 -37.46 -23.52 -13.93
C GLN A 180 -36.82 -23.24 -15.30
N TYR A 181 -35.65 -22.61 -15.33
CA TYR A 181 -34.91 -22.39 -16.58
C TYR A 181 -34.50 -23.73 -17.20
N TYR A 182 -33.99 -24.66 -16.37
CA TYR A 182 -33.63 -26.00 -16.80
C TYR A 182 -34.83 -26.77 -17.36
N GLN A 183 -35.96 -26.78 -16.67
CA GLN A 183 -37.19 -27.45 -17.15
C GLN A 183 -37.67 -26.94 -18.52
N ARG A 184 -37.44 -25.66 -18.82
CA ARG A 184 -37.84 -25.04 -20.09
C ARG A 184 -36.87 -25.28 -21.24
N THR A 185 -35.57 -25.38 -20.95
CA THR A 185 -34.51 -25.34 -21.97
C THR A 185 -33.70 -26.64 -22.06
N GLY A 186 -33.71 -27.46 -21.01
CA GLY A 186 -32.80 -28.58 -20.82
C GLY A 186 -31.35 -28.17 -20.54
N ILE A 187 -31.08 -26.88 -20.27
CA ILE A 187 -29.73 -26.34 -20.15
C ILE A 187 -29.48 -25.88 -18.71
N ARG A 188 -28.37 -26.33 -18.12
CA ARG A 188 -27.85 -25.75 -16.87
C ARG A 188 -26.71 -24.78 -17.17
N LYS A 189 -26.76 -23.63 -16.52
CA LYS A 189 -25.72 -22.59 -16.60
C LYS A 189 -25.19 -22.26 -15.22
N CYS A 190 -23.91 -21.95 -15.15
CA CYS A 190 -23.26 -21.44 -13.96
C CYS A 190 -22.50 -20.17 -14.34
N VAL A 191 -22.72 -19.09 -13.60
CA VAL A 191 -21.93 -17.86 -13.68
C VAL A 191 -20.97 -17.86 -12.51
N SER A 192 -19.67 -17.85 -12.79
CA SER A 192 -18.62 -17.79 -11.78
C SER A 192 -18.54 -16.38 -11.16
N PRO A 193 -17.93 -16.24 -9.97
CA PRO A 193 -17.73 -14.94 -9.31
C PRO A 193 -17.02 -13.89 -10.18
N ASP A 194 -16.12 -14.31 -11.06
CA ASP A 194 -15.43 -13.45 -12.02
C ASP A 194 -16.20 -13.24 -13.34
N SER A 195 -17.51 -13.46 -13.33
CA SER A 195 -18.44 -13.16 -14.43
C SER A 195 -18.24 -13.97 -15.72
N ARG A 196 -17.76 -15.21 -15.61
CA ARG A 196 -17.73 -16.16 -16.73
C ARG A 196 -18.91 -17.12 -16.64
N GLU A 197 -19.61 -17.32 -17.75
CA GLU A 197 -20.74 -18.24 -17.84
C GLU A 197 -20.28 -19.56 -18.47
N PHE A 198 -20.57 -20.65 -17.78
CA PHE A 198 -20.32 -22.03 -18.19
C PHE A 198 -21.66 -22.72 -18.42
N THR A 199 -21.72 -23.57 -19.44
CA THR A 199 -22.89 -24.42 -19.73
C THR A 199 -22.52 -25.87 -19.47
N GLU A 200 -23.37 -26.59 -18.74
CA GLU A 200 -23.18 -28.01 -18.44
C GLU A 200 -22.99 -28.84 -19.72
N GLY A 201 -21.96 -29.70 -19.73
CA GLY A 201 -21.61 -30.52 -20.88
C GLY A 201 -20.99 -29.79 -22.08
N LYS A 202 -20.69 -28.48 -21.97
CA LYS A 202 -19.96 -27.72 -23.00
C LYS A 202 -18.60 -27.27 -22.49
N GLU A 203 -17.61 -27.31 -23.37
CA GLU A 203 -16.28 -26.78 -23.08
C GLU A 203 -16.25 -25.25 -23.22
N GLY A 204 -15.39 -24.63 -22.41
CA GLY A 204 -15.16 -23.20 -22.44
C GLY A 204 -16.22 -22.38 -21.70
N TRP A 205 -16.13 -21.07 -21.86
CA TRP A 205 -17.00 -20.11 -21.20
C TRP A 205 -17.28 -18.92 -22.11
N VAL A 206 -18.35 -18.18 -21.81
CA VAL A 206 -18.65 -16.89 -22.42
C VAL A 206 -18.71 -15.81 -21.35
N LYS A 207 -18.45 -14.55 -21.71
CA LYS A 207 -18.61 -13.44 -20.76
C LYS A 207 -20.09 -13.34 -20.40
N ALA A 208 -20.41 -13.37 -19.10
CA ALA A 208 -21.78 -13.18 -18.66
C ALA A 208 -22.26 -11.78 -19.10
N VAL A 209 -23.37 -11.73 -19.83
CA VAL A 209 -24.03 -10.47 -20.19
C VAL A 209 -25.10 -10.28 -19.12
N GLY A 210 -24.93 -9.24 -18.28
CA GLY A 210 -25.65 -9.09 -17.02
C GLY A 210 -27.17 -9.31 -17.09
N GLY A 211 -27.71 -9.94 -16.04
CA GLY A 211 -29.13 -10.01 -15.74
C GLY A 211 -29.64 -8.80 -14.99
#